data_AF-A0AAW0VD82-F1
#
_entry.id   AF-A0AAW0VD82-F1
#
_cell.length_a   1.000
_cell.length_b   1.000
_cell.length_c   1.000
_cell.angle_alpha   90.00
_cell.angle_beta   90.00
_cell.angle_gamma   90.00
#
_symmetry.space_group_name_H-M   'P 1'
#
loop_
_entity.id
_entity.type
_entity.pdbx_description
1 polymer ?
#
loop_
_entity_poly.entity_id
_entity_poly.type
_entity_poly.pdbx_seq_one_letter_code
_entity_poly.pdbx_strand_id
1 'polypeptide(L)'
;MSDSVVVFSGGTATNDLVHVFNSLSASVTYVLPISDNGGSTSEIIRVIGGPAIGDIRSRLTRLIPEENEPLKRLLSFRLESDAVQAKAQWNEIVEGTHYLWKDIDSATKEILRAFLIHVHVELLKRSKLTPTSNTNKKFRYELANIGNLFLTGIRLFIGSLDSAIELFKKLTGIDNSIQVMPCISTNFSYHIGALLINGLIITGQSQISHPSPGEVYPPPINRTRPPTPTHESNEFFSHIDTTPDVHETESTLSSDDEELGNIPQYTHPELKKSQLHFQKTESIEPLLSPIERIFYISPHGQEICPIASTRVINSISNAKTLVYSIGSLMTSIVPILVLKGIGKAIAHDFSPGKKRILLLNGCEDRETYGLTAIDYVETIIKSAQYSLEKSHQEYKHLKWCNFVTHLFFMKDPRITVDKESLEKKGIQCLEISRDKEGLDRYDPDHLRETLNAVAAS
;
A
#
# COMPACT_ATOMS: atom_id res chain seq x y z
N MET A 1 -15.16 8.93 -25.69
CA MET A 1 -14.39 8.83 -24.43
C MET A 1 -14.35 7.35 -24.07
N SER A 2 -13.16 6.76 -23.94
CA SER A 2 -13.01 5.35 -23.58
C SER A 2 -13.56 5.09 -22.18
N ASP A 3 -14.15 3.92 -21.96
CA ASP A 3 -14.73 3.51 -20.67
C ASP A 3 -13.64 3.24 -19.64
N SER A 4 -13.09 4.25 -18.98
CA SER A 4 -11.96 4.05 -18.07
C SER A 4 -12.36 3.35 -16.77
N VAL A 5 -11.50 2.42 -16.34
CA VAL A 5 -11.66 1.64 -15.10
C VAL A 5 -10.56 2.03 -14.12
N VAL A 6 -10.93 2.32 -12.88
CA VAL A 6 -9.98 2.50 -11.78
C VAL A 6 -10.17 1.37 -10.78
N VAL A 7 -9.08 0.67 -10.46
CA VAL A 7 -9.05 -0.41 -9.49
C VAL A 7 -8.29 0.07 -8.25
N PHE A 8 -8.98 0.21 -7.14
CA PHE A 8 -8.37 0.30 -5.82
C PHE A 8 -7.87 -1.09 -5.44
N SER A 9 -6.58 -1.24 -5.23
CA SER A 9 -5.96 -2.54 -4.99
C SER A 9 -4.85 -2.45 -3.96
N GLY A 10 -4.43 -3.61 -3.45
CA GLY A 10 -3.23 -3.77 -2.65
C GLY A 10 -2.35 -4.85 -3.23
N GLY A 11 -1.80 -5.69 -2.34
CA GLY A 11 -0.87 -6.75 -2.66
C GLY A 11 -1.43 -7.92 -3.49
N THR A 12 -1.04 -9.14 -3.13
CA THR A 12 -1.08 -10.30 -4.04
C THR A 12 -2.49 -10.78 -4.42
N ALA A 13 -3.52 -10.58 -3.61
CA ALA A 13 -4.87 -11.09 -3.90
C ALA A 13 -5.43 -10.56 -5.22
N THR A 14 -5.24 -9.27 -5.49
CA THR A 14 -5.69 -8.65 -6.74
C THR A 14 -4.86 -9.13 -7.97
N ASN A 15 -3.72 -9.80 -7.79
CA ASN A 15 -2.89 -10.24 -8.93
C ASN A 15 -3.55 -11.36 -9.74
N ASP A 16 -4.43 -12.14 -9.13
CA ASP A 16 -5.16 -13.20 -9.82
C ASP A 16 -6.23 -12.61 -10.76
N LEU A 17 -6.74 -11.41 -10.46
CA LEU A 17 -7.81 -10.74 -11.21
C LEU A 17 -7.33 -9.69 -12.23
N VAL A 18 -6.02 -9.48 -12.39
CA VAL A 18 -5.46 -8.45 -13.31
C VAL A 18 -5.99 -8.63 -14.73
N HIS A 19 -6.01 -9.87 -15.21
CA HIS A 19 -6.45 -10.21 -16.56
C HIS A 19 -7.94 -9.90 -16.76
N VAL A 20 -8.77 -10.11 -15.73
CA VAL A 20 -10.19 -9.74 -15.73
C VAL A 20 -10.33 -8.23 -15.91
N PHE A 21 -9.66 -7.43 -15.08
CA PHE A 21 -9.79 -5.97 -15.15
C PHE A 21 -9.24 -5.37 -16.44
N ASN A 22 -8.09 -5.87 -16.93
CA ASN A 22 -7.50 -5.44 -18.19
C ASN A 22 -8.41 -5.74 -19.40
N SER A 23 -9.30 -6.72 -19.29
CA SER A 23 -10.27 -7.02 -20.35
C SER A 23 -11.51 -6.11 -20.34
N LEU A 24 -11.78 -5.40 -19.24
CA LEU A 24 -12.96 -4.52 -19.12
C LEU A 24 -12.84 -3.23 -19.91
N SER A 25 -11.60 -2.78 -20.15
CA SER A 25 -11.37 -1.50 -20.79
C SER A 25 -9.99 -1.41 -21.43
N ALA A 26 -9.92 -0.68 -22.53
CA ALA A 26 -8.67 -0.22 -23.12
C ALA A 26 -7.93 0.81 -22.26
N SER A 27 -8.42 1.19 -21.07
CA SER A 27 -7.67 2.02 -20.12
C SER A 27 -8.00 1.64 -18.68
N VAL A 28 -7.02 1.03 -18.02
CA VAL A 28 -7.14 0.55 -16.64
C VAL A 28 -6.09 1.22 -15.76
N THR A 29 -6.53 1.80 -14.65
CA THR A 29 -5.67 2.44 -13.66
C THR A 29 -5.72 1.68 -12.35
N TYR A 30 -4.58 1.18 -11.89
CA TYR A 30 -4.40 0.60 -10.56
C TYR A 30 -3.90 1.67 -9.60
N VAL A 31 -4.68 1.95 -8.56
CA VAL A 31 -4.27 2.84 -7.46
C VAL A 31 -3.86 1.97 -6.28
N LEU A 32 -2.64 2.18 -5.79
CA LEU A 32 -2.00 1.34 -4.77
C LEU A 32 -1.58 2.16 -3.54
N PRO A 33 -1.69 1.60 -2.32
CA PRO A 33 -1.19 2.23 -1.11
C PRO A 33 0.34 2.25 -1.09
N ILE A 34 0.90 3.14 -0.25
CA ILE A 34 2.35 3.26 -0.01
C ILE A 34 2.73 3.11 1.47
N SER A 35 1.92 2.37 2.23
CA SER A 35 2.06 2.21 3.68
C SER A 35 2.56 0.82 4.13
N ASP A 36 2.76 -0.12 3.21
CA ASP A 36 3.26 -1.47 3.52
C ASP A 36 4.69 -1.43 4.09
N ASN A 37 4.84 -1.76 5.37
CA ASN A 37 6.11 -1.80 6.07
C ASN A 37 6.60 -3.23 6.35
N GLY A 38 6.16 -4.22 5.56
CA GLY A 38 6.55 -5.63 5.70
C GLY A 38 7.71 -6.07 4.79
N GLY A 39 8.40 -7.15 5.18
CA GLY A 39 9.33 -7.91 4.34
C GLY A 39 10.49 -7.14 3.73
N SER A 40 10.79 -7.45 2.46
CA SER A 40 11.82 -6.76 1.66
C SER A 40 11.61 -5.24 1.58
N THR A 41 10.37 -4.77 1.62
CA THR A 41 10.07 -3.34 1.60
C THR A 41 10.53 -2.68 2.90
N SER A 42 10.28 -3.32 4.05
CA SER A 42 10.70 -2.84 5.37
C SER A 42 12.20 -2.59 5.48
N GLU A 43 13.00 -3.48 4.91
CA GLU A 43 14.45 -3.43 4.98
C GLU A 43 15.03 -2.33 4.07
N ILE A 44 14.42 -2.11 2.90
CA ILE A 44 14.74 -0.97 2.04
C ILE A 44 14.39 0.34 2.74
N ILE A 45 13.19 0.46 3.31
CA ILE A 45 12.79 1.68 4.05
C ILE A 45 13.75 1.93 5.22
N ARG A 46 14.13 0.89 5.96
CA ARG A 46 15.01 1.00 7.12
C ARG A 46 16.40 1.52 6.77
N VAL A 47 16.97 1.04 5.67
CA VAL A 47 18.35 1.40 5.29
C VAL A 47 18.37 2.64 4.40
N ILE A 48 17.52 2.71 3.37
CA ILE A 48 17.52 3.76 2.34
C ILE A 48 16.51 4.88 2.64
N GLY A 49 15.38 4.55 3.26
CA GLY A 49 14.22 5.42 3.38
C GLY A 49 13.35 5.46 2.12
N GLY A 50 12.29 6.26 2.20
CA GLY A 50 11.33 6.46 1.11
C GLY A 50 10.06 5.62 1.19
N PRO A 51 9.19 5.73 0.19
CA PRO A 51 7.85 5.15 0.25
C PRO A 51 7.90 3.62 0.21
N ALA A 52 6.86 2.97 0.73
CA ALA A 52 6.66 1.55 0.50
C ALA A 52 6.37 1.30 -0.99
N ILE A 53 7.17 0.42 -1.60
CA ILE A 53 7.07 0.10 -3.03
C ILE A 53 6.61 -1.35 -3.29
N GLY A 54 6.38 -2.14 -2.25
CA GLY A 54 6.12 -3.59 -2.35
C GLY A 54 4.94 -3.91 -3.25
N ASP A 55 3.78 -3.32 -2.97
CA ASP A 55 2.54 -3.51 -3.73
C ASP A 55 2.64 -2.96 -5.15
N ILE A 56 3.29 -1.80 -5.33
CA ILE A 56 3.56 -1.19 -6.63
C ILE A 56 4.39 -2.12 -7.51
N ARG A 57 5.52 -2.60 -6.98
CA ARG A 57 6.37 -3.56 -7.70
C ARG A 57 5.64 -4.87 -7.97
N SER A 58 4.87 -5.38 -7.02
CA SER A 58 4.06 -6.60 -7.22
C SER A 58 3.11 -6.43 -8.40
N ARG A 59 2.38 -5.31 -8.46
CA ARG A 59 1.48 -4.99 -9.58
C ARG A 59 2.24 -4.85 -10.90
N LEU A 60 3.35 -4.11 -10.91
CA LEU A 60 4.16 -3.93 -12.11
C LEU A 60 4.67 -5.27 -12.65
N THR A 61 5.27 -6.11 -11.81
CA THR A 61 5.76 -7.43 -12.24
C THR A 61 4.66 -8.33 -12.79
N ARG A 62 3.45 -8.26 -12.24
CA ARG A 62 2.30 -9.03 -12.73
C ARG A 62 1.78 -8.55 -14.09
N LEU A 63 1.98 -7.28 -14.42
CA LEU A 63 1.58 -6.65 -15.68
C LEU A 63 2.62 -6.81 -16.80
N ILE A 64 3.81 -7.33 -16.49
CA ILE A 64 4.82 -7.63 -17.51
C ILE A 64 4.24 -8.70 -18.46
N PRO A 65 4.22 -8.43 -19.78
CA PRO A 65 3.61 -9.32 -20.74
C PRO A 65 4.45 -10.59 -20.94
N GLU A 66 3.84 -11.65 -21.46
CA GLU A 66 4.45 -13.00 -21.50
C GLU A 66 5.68 -13.07 -22.40
N GLU A 67 5.75 -12.24 -23.45
CA GLU A 67 6.95 -12.10 -24.30
C GLU A 67 8.18 -11.61 -23.51
N ASN A 68 7.97 -10.96 -22.37
CA ASN A 68 9.02 -10.47 -21.47
C ASN A 68 9.17 -11.33 -20.22
N GLU A 69 8.82 -12.62 -20.30
CA GLU A 69 8.91 -13.57 -19.17
C GLU A 69 10.31 -13.63 -18.52
N PRO A 70 11.46 -13.55 -19.23
CA PRO A 70 12.77 -13.46 -18.58
C PRO A 70 12.91 -12.26 -17.63
N LEU A 71 12.40 -11.09 -18.01
CA LEU A 71 12.39 -9.89 -17.18
C LEU A 71 11.47 -10.06 -15.98
N LYS A 72 10.28 -10.61 -16.19
CA LYS A 72 9.33 -10.93 -15.13
C LYS A 72 9.93 -11.88 -14.10
N ARG A 73 10.55 -12.97 -14.55
CA ARG A 73 11.26 -13.94 -13.71
C ARG A 73 12.35 -13.27 -12.86
N LEU A 74 13.18 -12.43 -13.47
CA LEU A 74 14.22 -11.67 -12.76
C LEU A 74 13.64 -10.73 -11.70
N LEU A 75 12.66 -9.91 -12.07
CA LEU A 75 12.11 -8.86 -11.19
C LEU A 75 11.17 -9.42 -10.11
N SER A 76 10.57 -10.58 -10.34
CA SER A 76 9.80 -11.33 -9.33
C SER A 76 10.70 -12.15 -8.39
N PHE A 77 11.98 -12.34 -8.72
CA PHE A 77 12.90 -13.16 -7.92
C PHE A 77 13.09 -12.61 -6.50
N ARG A 78 13.08 -13.52 -5.52
CA ARG A 78 13.42 -13.25 -4.13
C ARG A 78 14.70 -14.00 -3.81
N LEU A 79 15.64 -13.31 -3.17
CA LEU A 79 16.86 -13.91 -2.67
C LEU A 79 16.54 -14.96 -1.60
N GLU A 80 17.49 -15.86 -1.37
CA GLU A 80 17.38 -16.90 -0.35
C GLU A 80 17.10 -16.34 1.06
N SER A 81 16.56 -17.19 1.93
CA SER A 81 16.38 -16.85 3.35
C SER A 81 17.68 -16.90 4.14
N ASP A 82 18.67 -17.66 3.68
CA ASP A 82 20.00 -17.71 4.29
C ASP A 82 20.82 -16.47 3.92
N ALA A 83 21.41 -15.81 4.92
CA ALA A 83 22.12 -14.55 4.74
C ALA A 83 23.34 -14.65 3.81
N VAL A 84 24.08 -15.76 3.87
CA VAL A 84 25.29 -15.94 3.05
C VAL A 84 24.89 -16.21 1.60
N GLN A 85 23.93 -17.10 1.37
CA GLN A 85 23.42 -17.40 0.04
C GLN A 85 22.73 -16.19 -0.59
N ALA A 86 21.90 -15.46 0.16
CA ALA A 86 21.25 -14.25 -0.33
C ALA A 86 22.26 -13.19 -0.77
N LYS A 87 23.32 -13.01 0.01
CA LYS A 87 24.39 -12.07 -0.34
C LYS A 87 25.16 -12.51 -1.59
N ALA A 88 25.46 -13.81 -1.72
CA ALA A 88 26.11 -14.37 -2.91
C ALA A 88 25.24 -14.16 -4.17
N GLN A 89 23.96 -14.54 -4.10
CA GLN A 89 23.00 -14.33 -5.19
C GLN A 89 22.87 -12.86 -5.59
N TRP A 90 22.80 -11.94 -4.61
CA TRP A 90 22.78 -10.51 -4.92
C TRP A 90 24.03 -10.07 -5.68
N ASN A 91 25.22 -10.52 -5.28
CA ASN A 91 26.46 -10.18 -5.95
C ASN A 91 26.45 -10.71 -7.40
N GLU A 92 26.02 -11.95 -7.62
CA GLU A 92 25.88 -12.53 -8.98
C GLU A 92 24.88 -11.74 -9.84
N ILE A 93 23.80 -11.24 -9.25
CA ILE A 93 22.82 -10.40 -9.94
C ILE A 93 23.46 -9.07 -10.37
N VAL A 94 24.20 -8.39 -9.49
CA VAL A 94 24.89 -7.12 -9.79
C VAL A 94 26.01 -7.32 -10.83
N GLU A 95 26.79 -8.39 -10.68
CA GLU A 95 27.85 -8.78 -11.62
C GLU A 95 27.32 -9.23 -12.98
N GLY A 96 26.03 -9.56 -13.09
CA GLY A 96 25.41 -9.99 -14.34
C GLY A 96 25.70 -11.45 -14.67
N THR A 97 26.14 -12.25 -13.70
CA THR A 97 26.57 -13.66 -13.83
C THR A 97 25.47 -14.64 -13.42
N HIS A 98 24.49 -14.21 -12.62
CA HIS A 98 23.36 -15.04 -12.20
C HIS A 98 22.57 -15.58 -13.40
N TYR A 99 22.13 -16.84 -13.33
CA TYR A 99 21.43 -17.52 -14.45
C TYR A 99 20.14 -16.82 -14.91
N LEU A 100 19.54 -15.99 -14.07
CA LEU A 100 18.33 -15.22 -14.39
C LEU A 100 18.55 -14.16 -15.48
N TRP A 101 19.80 -13.76 -15.73
CA TRP A 101 20.14 -12.88 -16.84
C TRP A 101 20.08 -13.58 -18.20
N LYS A 102 19.97 -14.91 -18.22
CA LYS A 102 19.83 -15.67 -19.46
C LYS A 102 18.53 -15.28 -20.16
N ASP A 103 18.61 -15.16 -21.48
CA ASP A 103 17.48 -14.84 -22.38
C ASP A 103 16.96 -13.40 -22.24
N ILE A 104 17.65 -12.52 -21.51
CA ILE A 104 17.45 -11.06 -21.55
C ILE A 104 18.42 -10.46 -22.57
N ASP A 105 17.93 -9.59 -23.44
CA ASP A 105 18.78 -8.95 -24.45
C ASP A 105 19.89 -8.11 -23.80
N SER A 106 21.04 -8.01 -24.49
CA SER A 106 22.22 -7.38 -23.91
C SER A 106 22.02 -5.90 -23.59
N ALA A 107 21.23 -5.17 -24.36
CA ALA A 107 21.03 -3.74 -24.14
C ALA A 107 20.16 -3.50 -22.89
N THR A 108 19.04 -4.22 -22.78
CA THR A 108 18.16 -4.19 -21.60
C THR A 108 18.88 -4.68 -20.36
N LYS A 109 19.70 -5.73 -20.46
CA LYS A 109 20.54 -6.22 -19.37
C LYS A 109 21.42 -5.10 -18.79
N GLU A 110 22.16 -4.39 -19.63
CA GLU A 110 23.05 -3.33 -19.17
C GLU A 110 22.29 -2.13 -18.57
N ILE A 111 21.12 -1.79 -19.12
CA ILE A 111 20.24 -0.76 -18.54
C ILE A 111 19.77 -1.17 -17.13
N LEU A 112 19.24 -2.39 -16.98
CA LEU A 112 18.76 -2.89 -15.69
C LEU A 112 19.89 -2.96 -14.66
N ARG A 113 21.05 -3.48 -15.08
CA ARG A 113 22.23 -3.58 -14.23
C ARG A 113 22.74 -2.23 -13.75
N ALA A 114 22.67 -1.17 -14.56
CA ALA A 114 23.07 0.16 -14.11
C ALA A 114 22.29 0.63 -12.87
N PHE A 115 20.97 0.40 -12.82
CA PHE A 115 20.16 0.74 -11.64
C PHE A 115 20.39 -0.20 -10.46
N LEU A 116 20.66 -1.49 -10.70
CA LEU A 116 21.02 -2.45 -9.64
C LEU A 116 22.38 -2.13 -9.01
N ILE A 117 23.37 -1.72 -9.82
CA ILE A 117 24.66 -1.22 -9.35
C ILE A 117 24.46 0.08 -8.57
N HIS A 118 23.63 0.99 -9.06
CA HIS A 118 23.34 2.24 -8.37
C HIS A 118 22.76 1.99 -6.96
N VAL A 119 21.72 1.15 -6.84
CA VAL A 119 21.16 0.83 -5.50
C VAL A 119 22.18 0.08 -4.65
N HIS A 120 23.03 -0.77 -5.24
CA HIS A 120 24.10 -1.44 -4.50
C HIS A 120 25.08 -0.44 -3.85
N VAL A 121 25.53 0.56 -4.61
CA VAL A 121 26.41 1.64 -4.10
C VAL A 121 25.70 2.42 -3.00
N GLU A 122 24.43 2.76 -3.19
CA GLU A 122 23.63 3.49 -2.20
C GLU A 122 23.44 2.70 -0.89
N LEU A 123 23.31 1.38 -0.97
CA LEU A 123 23.29 0.48 0.19
C LEU A 123 24.65 0.45 0.91
N LEU A 124 25.76 0.40 0.17
CA LEU A 124 27.10 0.39 0.75
C LEU A 124 27.40 1.69 1.50
N LYS A 125 27.09 2.85 0.91
CA LYS A 125 27.26 4.17 1.56
C LYS A 125 26.58 4.26 2.93
N ARG A 126 25.38 3.70 3.04
CA ARG A 126 24.57 3.69 4.27
C ARG A 126 25.02 2.65 5.30
N SER A 127 25.82 1.68 4.87
CA SER A 127 26.26 0.55 5.71
C SER A 127 27.56 0.80 6.49
N LYS A 128 27.98 2.07 6.71
CA LYS A 128 29.29 2.47 7.27
C LYS A 128 29.82 1.49 8.33
N LEU A 129 31.02 0.95 8.06
CA LEU A 129 31.80 0.11 8.97
C LEU A 129 32.55 1.01 9.96
N THR A 130 31.88 1.53 10.99
CA THR A 130 32.61 2.14 12.12
C THR A 130 32.98 1.05 13.13
N PRO A 131 34.19 1.06 13.74
CA PRO A 131 34.64 0.04 14.71
C PRO A 131 33.74 -0.08 15.94
N THR A 132 32.95 0.96 16.22
CA THR A 132 31.98 1.07 17.32
C THR A 132 30.52 0.92 16.86
N SER A 133 30.26 0.60 15.58
CA SER A 133 28.90 0.61 15.03
C SER A 133 28.07 -0.61 15.43
N ASN A 134 26.85 -0.33 15.89
CA ASN A 134 25.77 -1.31 15.99
C ASN A 134 25.59 -2.04 14.65
N THR A 135 25.65 -3.38 14.67
CA THR A 135 25.37 -4.28 13.53
C THR A 135 24.04 -4.02 12.82
N ASN A 136 23.15 -3.29 13.50
CA ASN A 136 21.82 -2.94 13.07
C ASN A 136 21.75 -1.95 11.87
N LYS A 137 22.86 -1.38 11.38
CA LYS A 137 22.85 -0.48 10.19
C LYS A 137 23.11 -1.18 8.86
N LYS A 138 23.57 -2.44 8.85
CA LYS A 138 23.85 -3.18 7.59
C LYS A 138 22.56 -3.59 6.91
N PHE A 139 22.54 -3.53 5.57
CA PHE A 139 21.45 -4.08 4.77
C PHE A 139 21.51 -5.61 4.77
N ARG A 140 20.37 -6.22 5.07
CA ARG A 140 20.12 -7.66 5.03
C ARG A 140 19.46 -8.04 3.71
N TYR A 141 20.06 -8.98 3.02
CA TYR A 141 19.64 -9.40 1.68
C TYR A 141 18.61 -10.54 1.71
N GLU A 142 18.43 -11.16 2.87
CA GLU A 142 17.51 -12.26 3.11
C GLU A 142 16.11 -11.91 2.59
N LEU A 143 15.56 -12.75 1.70
CA LEU A 143 14.23 -12.57 1.11
C LEU A 143 14.02 -11.24 0.35
N ALA A 144 15.08 -10.47 0.12
CA ALA A 144 15.00 -9.23 -0.65
C ALA A 144 14.56 -9.56 -2.08
N ASN A 145 13.68 -8.73 -2.63
CA ASN A 145 13.21 -8.91 -3.99
C ASN A 145 13.99 -8.03 -4.96
N ILE A 146 14.40 -8.61 -6.09
CA ILE A 146 15.19 -7.92 -7.12
C ILE A 146 14.40 -6.76 -7.74
N GLY A 147 13.11 -6.94 -8.03
CA GLY A 147 12.25 -5.86 -8.54
C GLY A 147 12.12 -4.69 -7.57
N ASN A 148 12.08 -4.92 -6.25
CA ASN A 148 12.05 -3.86 -5.25
C ASN A 148 13.35 -3.05 -5.28
N LEU A 149 14.49 -3.74 -5.32
CA LEU A 149 15.81 -3.11 -5.41
C LEU A 149 15.98 -2.34 -6.71
N PHE A 150 15.51 -2.91 -7.82
CA PHE A 150 15.51 -2.26 -9.14
C PHE A 150 14.65 -0.99 -9.15
N LEU A 151 13.38 -1.06 -8.72
CA LEU A 151 12.48 0.09 -8.66
C LEU A 151 13.03 1.19 -7.72
N THR A 152 13.67 0.78 -6.61
CA THR A 152 14.36 1.70 -5.69
C THR A 152 15.57 2.35 -6.37
N GLY A 153 16.37 1.59 -7.10
CA GLY A 153 17.51 2.10 -7.88
C GLY A 153 17.07 3.15 -8.89
N ILE A 154 15.98 2.91 -9.63
CA ILE A 154 15.42 3.91 -10.54
C ILE A 154 14.95 5.15 -9.77
N ARG A 155 14.19 4.97 -8.68
CA ARG A 155 13.67 6.08 -7.86
C ARG A 155 14.79 6.96 -7.33
N LEU A 156 15.87 6.38 -6.81
CA LEU A 156 17.01 7.12 -6.28
C LEU A 156 17.74 7.89 -7.38
N PHE A 157 17.89 7.28 -8.55
CA PHE A 157 18.54 7.91 -9.69
C PHE A 157 17.73 9.10 -10.24
N ILE A 158 16.42 8.94 -10.41
CA ILE A 158 15.54 9.97 -11.00
C ILE A 158 15.06 10.98 -9.96
N GLY A 159 14.99 10.60 -8.68
CA GLY A 159 14.44 11.41 -7.60
C GLY A 159 12.90 11.48 -7.58
N SER A 160 12.20 10.52 -8.20
CA SER A 160 10.72 10.49 -8.22
C SER A 160 10.19 9.06 -8.33
N LEU A 161 9.24 8.68 -7.45
CA LEU A 161 8.58 7.37 -7.52
C LEU A 161 7.70 7.25 -8.77
N ASP A 162 6.90 8.26 -9.10
CA ASP A 162 6.04 8.25 -10.29
C ASP A 162 6.86 8.07 -11.57
N SER A 163 7.97 8.79 -11.70
CA SER A 163 8.86 8.64 -12.86
C SER A 163 9.55 7.28 -12.90
N ALA A 164 9.86 6.71 -11.72
CA ALA A 164 10.44 5.38 -11.63
C ALA A 164 9.46 4.29 -12.08
N ILE A 165 8.18 4.43 -11.72
CA ILE A 165 7.12 3.54 -12.19
C ILE A 165 7.00 3.60 -13.71
N GLU A 166 7.00 4.80 -14.30
CA GLU A 166 6.89 4.92 -15.76
C GLU A 166 8.13 4.37 -16.49
N LEU A 167 9.34 4.56 -15.96
CA LEU A 167 10.53 3.94 -16.54
C LEU A 167 10.48 2.41 -16.42
N PHE A 168 10.07 1.88 -15.27
CA PHE A 168 9.89 0.44 -15.07
C PHE A 168 8.93 -0.13 -16.12
N LYS A 169 7.78 0.51 -16.34
CA LYS A 169 6.80 0.08 -17.35
C LYS A 169 7.41 0.03 -18.75
N LYS A 170 8.11 1.09 -19.16
CA LYS A 170 8.76 1.17 -20.47
C LYS A 170 9.81 0.08 -20.68
N LEU A 171 10.64 -0.18 -19.67
CA LEU A 171 11.70 -1.19 -19.75
C LEU A 171 11.17 -2.64 -19.75
N THR A 172 9.97 -2.86 -19.25
CA THR A 172 9.35 -4.18 -19.14
C THR A 172 8.25 -4.43 -20.17
N GLY A 173 7.99 -3.47 -21.06
CA GLY A 173 6.99 -3.58 -22.12
C GLY A 173 5.55 -3.58 -21.61
N ILE A 174 5.28 -3.04 -20.42
CA ILE A 174 3.90 -2.91 -19.91
C ILE A 174 3.15 -1.91 -20.81
N ASP A 175 1.94 -2.28 -21.22
CA ASP A 175 1.09 -1.47 -22.10
C ASP A 175 0.87 -0.05 -21.53
N ASN A 176 1.03 0.97 -22.39
CA ASN A 176 0.88 2.38 -22.02
C ASN A 176 -0.55 2.76 -21.61
N SER A 177 -1.54 1.98 -22.04
CA SER A 177 -2.94 2.14 -21.64
C SER A 177 -3.18 1.77 -20.17
N ILE A 178 -2.30 0.95 -19.58
CA ILE A 178 -2.35 0.53 -18.19
C ILE A 178 -1.56 1.51 -17.33
N GLN A 179 -2.18 2.00 -16.28
CA GLN A 179 -1.55 2.90 -15.32
C GLN A 179 -1.42 2.22 -13.97
N VAL A 180 -0.27 2.42 -13.33
CA VAL A 180 -0.02 2.01 -11.94
C VAL A 180 0.37 3.27 -11.20
N MET A 181 -0.43 3.68 -10.21
CA MET A 181 -0.27 4.95 -9.53
C MET A 181 -0.15 4.75 -8.01
N PRO A 182 0.87 5.35 -7.37
CA PRO A 182 0.88 5.45 -5.92
C PRO A 182 -0.23 6.41 -5.48
N CYS A 183 -0.93 6.08 -4.39
CA CYS A 183 -2.01 6.94 -3.88
C CYS A 183 -1.52 8.33 -3.45
N ILE A 184 -0.25 8.44 -3.03
CA ILE A 184 0.45 9.69 -2.68
C ILE A 184 1.72 9.78 -3.54
N SER A 185 1.92 10.92 -4.21
CA SER A 185 3.16 11.24 -4.92
C SER A 185 4.20 11.74 -3.92
N THR A 186 5.17 10.89 -3.56
CA THR A 186 6.17 11.21 -2.54
C THR A 186 7.45 10.41 -2.69
N ASN A 187 8.53 10.95 -2.12
CA ASN A 187 9.81 10.27 -1.92
C ASN A 187 10.05 9.91 -0.45
N PHE A 188 9.07 10.12 0.43
CA PHE A 188 9.15 9.89 1.87
C PHE A 188 8.27 8.71 2.29
N SER A 189 8.58 8.15 3.45
CA SER A 189 7.80 7.07 4.06
C SER A 189 6.50 7.62 4.65
N TYR A 190 5.40 6.90 4.42
CA TYR A 190 4.13 7.11 5.10
C TYR A 190 3.74 5.84 5.84
N HIS A 191 3.19 6.02 7.03
CA HIS A 191 2.75 4.92 7.87
C HIS A 191 1.29 5.10 8.24
N ILE A 192 0.62 3.99 8.56
CA ILE A 192 -0.76 3.99 9.01
C ILE A 192 -0.85 3.50 10.46
N GLY A 193 -1.89 3.95 11.16
CA GLY A 193 -2.34 3.41 12.43
C GLY A 193 -3.81 3.00 12.35
N ALA A 194 -4.21 2.11 13.25
CA ALA A 194 -5.58 1.66 13.45
C ALA A 194 -6.05 2.01 14.85
N LEU A 195 -7.20 2.69 14.96
CA LEU A 195 -7.94 2.83 16.21
C LEU A 195 -8.95 1.68 16.26
N LEU A 196 -8.96 0.92 17.35
CA LEU A 196 -9.95 -0.12 17.61
C LEU A 196 -11.12 0.45 18.42
N ILE A 197 -12.30 -0.19 18.33
CA ILE A 197 -13.52 0.25 19.05
C ILE A 197 -13.30 0.32 20.57
N ASN A 198 -12.45 -0.54 21.13
CA ASN A 198 -12.10 -0.51 22.54
C ASN A 198 -11.11 0.62 22.94
N GLY A 199 -10.73 1.50 22.01
CA GLY A 199 -9.84 2.64 22.23
C GLY A 199 -8.34 2.34 22.10
N LEU A 200 -7.95 1.09 21.83
CA LEU A 200 -6.54 0.75 21.57
C LEU A 200 -6.10 1.27 20.20
N ILE A 201 -4.83 1.66 20.08
CA ILE A 201 -4.23 2.05 18.81
C ILE A 201 -3.08 1.11 18.46
N ILE A 202 -3.07 0.64 17.22
CA ILE A 202 -2.00 -0.16 16.63
C ILE A 202 -1.29 0.72 15.60
N THR A 203 0.04 0.76 15.63
CA THR A 203 0.84 1.57 14.69
C THR A 203 1.66 0.67 13.76
N GLY A 204 1.64 0.97 12.47
CA GLY A 204 2.30 0.20 11.43
C GLY A 204 1.40 -0.82 10.75
N GLN A 205 1.52 -0.93 9.43
CA GLN A 205 0.66 -1.80 8.60
C GLN A 205 0.86 -3.29 8.94
N SER A 206 2.10 -3.73 9.10
CA SER A 206 2.43 -5.11 9.47
C SER A 206 1.86 -5.47 10.84
N GLN A 207 1.92 -4.58 11.83
CA GLN A 207 1.36 -4.83 13.16
C GLN A 207 -0.17 -4.99 13.15
N ILE A 208 -0.84 -4.26 12.26
CA ILE A 208 -2.30 -4.36 12.08
C ILE A 208 -2.66 -5.72 11.46
N SER A 209 -1.92 -6.13 10.43
CA SER A 209 -2.33 -7.23 9.54
C SER A 209 -1.62 -8.58 9.78
N HIS A 210 -0.33 -8.55 10.14
CA HIS A 210 0.52 -9.72 10.34
C HIS A 210 1.72 -9.38 11.25
N PRO A 211 1.55 -9.31 12.59
CA PRO A 211 2.63 -8.95 13.50
C PRO A 211 3.75 -10.01 13.50
N SER A 212 4.98 -9.57 13.80
CA SER A 212 6.13 -10.48 13.94
C SER A 212 5.91 -11.48 15.08
N PRO A 213 6.41 -12.74 14.95
CA PRO A 213 6.34 -13.72 16.02
C PRO A 213 7.02 -13.24 17.30
N GLY A 214 6.34 -13.41 18.44
CA GLY A 214 6.88 -13.06 19.77
C GLY A 214 6.59 -11.64 20.26
N GLU A 215 5.83 -10.83 19.52
CA GLU A 215 5.30 -9.58 20.06
C GLU A 215 4.16 -9.83 21.05
N VAL A 216 4.27 -9.24 22.25
CA VAL A 216 3.16 -9.22 23.21
C VAL A 216 2.05 -8.36 22.63
N TYR A 217 0.96 -9.01 22.26
CA TYR A 217 -0.27 -8.36 21.80
C TYR A 217 -1.35 -8.52 22.88
N PRO A 218 -2.05 -7.44 23.30
CA PRO A 218 -1.93 -6.07 22.79
C PRO A 218 -0.67 -5.34 23.29
N PRO A 219 -0.17 -4.33 22.53
CA PRO A 219 0.88 -3.45 23.05
C PRO A 219 0.40 -2.73 24.33
N PRO A 220 1.30 -2.45 25.30
CA PRO A 220 0.91 -1.81 26.56
C PRO A 220 0.28 -0.42 26.33
N ILE A 221 -0.84 -0.13 27.01
CA ILE A 221 -1.65 1.11 26.88
C ILE A 221 -0.81 2.40 27.00
N ASN A 222 0.24 2.40 27.83
CA ASN A 222 1.12 3.56 28.01
C ASN A 222 1.97 3.91 26.77
N ARG A 223 1.95 3.08 25.72
CA ARG A 223 2.66 3.29 24.44
C ARG A 223 1.72 3.52 23.25
N THR A 224 0.40 3.47 23.46
CA THR A 224 -0.58 3.46 22.36
C THR A 224 -1.34 4.77 22.19
N ARG A 225 -1.24 5.75 23.11
CA ARG A 225 -1.98 7.01 22.97
C ARG A 225 -1.07 8.13 22.45
N PRO A 226 -1.21 8.60 21.19
CA PRO A 226 -0.67 9.90 20.82
C PRO A 226 -1.35 10.97 21.69
N PRO A 227 -0.68 12.07 22.07
CA PRO A 227 -1.37 13.20 22.67
C PRO A 227 -2.45 13.68 21.70
N THR A 228 -3.71 13.51 22.08
CA THR A 228 -4.86 14.01 21.33
C THR A 228 -4.75 15.53 21.27
N PRO A 229 -4.87 16.20 20.10
CA PRO A 229 -5.04 17.64 20.06
C PRO A 229 -6.37 17.96 20.73
N THR A 230 -6.34 18.58 21.91
CA THR A 230 -7.54 19.15 22.53
C THR A 230 -7.98 20.37 21.72
N HIS A 231 -9.29 20.50 21.50
CA HIS A 231 -9.92 21.54 20.67
C HIS A 231 -9.84 22.98 21.25
N GLU A 232 -8.93 23.25 22.19
CA GLU A 232 -8.75 24.56 22.81
C GLU A 232 -7.27 24.91 22.87
N SER A 233 -6.74 25.46 21.77
CA SER A 233 -5.53 26.31 21.81
C SER A 233 -5.48 27.21 20.58
N ASN A 234 -6.56 27.94 20.32
CA ASN A 234 -6.49 29.21 19.61
C ASN A 234 -6.07 30.25 20.66
N GLU A 235 -4.77 30.34 20.95
CA GLU A 235 -4.04 31.47 21.58
C GLU A 235 -2.70 30.96 22.13
N PHE A 236 -1.72 30.75 21.24
CA PHE A 236 -0.31 30.59 21.67
C PHE A 236 0.64 31.27 20.67
N PHE A 237 0.17 32.36 20.05
CA PHE A 237 1.02 33.31 19.31
C PHE A 237 0.81 34.71 19.90
N SER A 238 1.25 34.90 21.13
CA SER A 238 1.52 36.23 21.68
C SER A 238 2.49 36.08 22.85
N HIS A 239 3.59 36.82 22.79
CA HIS A 239 4.69 36.92 23.76
C HIS A 239 5.85 35.94 23.54
N ILE A 240 6.71 36.32 22.58
CA ILE A 240 8.14 36.03 22.65
C ILE A 240 8.69 36.94 23.76
N ASP A 241 8.91 36.39 24.95
CA ASP A 241 9.76 37.02 25.96
C ASP A 241 11.17 36.41 25.87
N THR A 242 12.11 37.29 25.56
CA THR A 242 13.55 37.03 25.45
C THR A 242 14.20 37.04 26.82
N THR A 243 14.53 35.86 27.36
CA THR A 243 15.63 35.68 28.33
C THR A 243 16.23 34.28 28.18
N PRO A 244 17.55 34.14 27.98
CA PRO A 244 18.19 32.82 27.84
C PRO A 244 18.58 32.29 29.22
N ASP A 245 17.91 31.26 29.71
CA ASP A 245 18.44 30.43 30.79
C ASP A 245 19.25 29.28 30.18
N VAL A 246 20.55 29.38 30.41
CA VAL A 246 21.57 28.43 30.00
C VAL A 246 21.51 27.22 30.92
N HIS A 247 20.84 26.16 30.46
CA HIS A 247 21.14 24.81 30.94
C HIS A 247 21.87 24.06 29.83
N GLU A 248 23.20 24.02 29.97
CA GLU A 248 24.11 23.16 29.23
C GLU A 248 23.72 21.69 29.43
N THR A 249 22.98 21.13 28.48
CA THR A 249 23.14 19.72 28.12
C THR A 249 23.87 19.72 26.78
N GLU A 250 25.17 19.42 26.84
CA GLU A 250 26.02 19.20 25.67
C GLU A 250 25.39 18.15 24.75
N SER A 251 24.68 18.62 23.72
CA SER A 251 24.41 17.83 22.53
C SER A 251 25.71 17.75 21.75
N THR A 252 26.46 16.68 21.97
CA THR A 252 27.53 16.27 21.06
C THR A 252 26.88 15.88 19.72
N LEU A 253 26.63 16.88 18.88
CA LEU A 253 26.35 16.71 17.46
C LEU A 253 27.59 16.12 16.81
N SER A 254 27.66 14.79 16.77
CA SER A 254 28.64 14.11 15.93
C SER A 254 28.35 14.45 14.48
N SER A 255 29.38 14.82 13.71
CA SER A 255 29.35 15.04 12.26
C SER A 255 28.90 13.83 11.42
N ASP A 256 28.46 12.75 12.06
CA ASP A 256 28.01 11.50 11.44
C ASP A 256 26.54 11.53 10.98
N ASP A 257 25.77 12.56 11.34
CA ASP A 257 24.33 12.68 11.04
C ASP A 257 24.01 13.34 9.68
N GLU A 258 25.00 13.85 8.95
CA GLU A 258 24.76 14.64 7.71
C GLU A 258 24.45 13.81 6.45
N GLU A 259 24.56 12.47 6.49
CA GLU A 259 24.24 11.59 5.34
C GLU A 259 22.93 10.79 5.52
N LEU A 260 22.00 11.29 6.35
CA LEU A 260 20.66 10.74 6.45
C LEU A 260 19.87 11.16 5.21
N GLY A 261 19.67 10.25 4.24
CA GLY A 261 18.87 10.50 3.03
C GLY A 261 17.39 10.78 3.33
N ASN A 262 16.46 10.05 2.72
CA ASN A 262 15.02 10.26 2.97
C ASN A 262 14.54 9.63 4.31
N ILE A 263 15.41 9.51 5.30
CA ILE A 263 15.12 8.89 6.59
C ILE A 263 14.93 10.00 7.62
N PRO A 264 13.78 10.05 8.32
CA PRO A 264 13.57 11.03 9.39
C PRO A 264 14.59 10.86 10.53
N GLN A 265 15.07 11.98 11.08
CA GLN A 265 15.97 12.00 12.26
C GLN A 265 15.37 11.24 13.45
N TYR A 266 14.05 11.32 13.62
CA TYR A 266 13.29 10.53 14.58
C TYR A 266 12.22 9.68 13.88
N THR A 267 12.14 8.40 14.26
CA THR A 267 11.10 7.47 13.81
C THR A 267 10.56 6.73 15.03
N HIS A 268 9.24 6.63 15.14
CA HIS A 268 8.53 5.98 16.22
C HIS A 268 9.07 4.55 16.46
N PRO A 269 9.29 4.10 17.71
CA PRO A 269 9.95 2.82 17.99
C PRO A 269 9.30 1.60 17.32
N GLU A 270 7.96 1.56 17.28
CA GLU A 270 7.20 0.49 16.61
C GLU A 270 7.47 0.42 15.09
N LEU A 271 7.78 1.55 14.46
CA LEU A 271 8.10 1.64 13.04
C LEU A 271 9.55 1.26 12.72
N LYS A 272 10.43 1.21 13.74
CA LYS A 272 11.84 0.80 13.61
C LYS A 272 12.02 -0.72 13.68
N LYS A 273 11.00 -1.46 14.09
CA LYS A 273 11.07 -2.92 14.24
C LYS A 273 11.25 -3.58 12.88
N SER A 274 12.19 -4.52 12.79
CA SER A 274 12.36 -5.30 11.57
C SER A 274 11.16 -6.21 11.33
N GLN A 275 10.63 -6.15 10.12
CA GLN A 275 9.54 -7.01 9.64
C GLN A 275 10.03 -7.93 8.49
N LEU A 276 11.33 -8.25 8.46
CA LEU A 276 11.94 -8.94 7.31
C LEU A 276 11.43 -10.37 7.15
N HIS A 277 11.34 -11.09 8.26
CA HIS A 277 10.72 -12.41 8.33
C HIS A 277 9.28 -12.24 8.82
N PHE A 278 8.34 -12.22 7.88
CA PHE A 278 6.92 -12.25 8.20
C PHE A 278 6.26 -13.44 7.49
N GLN A 279 5.26 -14.04 8.12
CA GLN A 279 4.42 -15.05 7.50
C GLN A 279 2.98 -14.55 7.52
N LYS A 280 2.33 -14.50 6.35
CA LYS A 280 0.88 -14.48 6.26
C LYS A 280 0.40 -15.92 6.46
N THR A 281 0.38 -16.40 7.70
CA THR A 281 -0.24 -17.69 8.00
C THR A 281 -1.76 -17.54 7.94
N GLU A 282 -2.46 -18.62 7.58
CA GLU A 282 -3.93 -18.68 7.57
C GLU A 282 -4.52 -18.68 9.00
N SER A 283 -3.68 -18.83 10.03
CA SER A 283 -4.05 -18.95 11.44
C SER A 283 -3.58 -17.76 12.28
N ILE A 284 -3.75 -16.53 11.78
CA ILE A 284 -3.42 -15.34 12.57
C ILE A 284 -4.60 -15.02 13.49
N GLU A 285 -4.32 -14.88 14.78
CA GLU A 285 -5.34 -14.51 15.77
C GLU A 285 -6.02 -13.18 15.40
N PRO A 286 -7.37 -13.11 15.48
CA PRO A 286 -8.11 -11.88 15.31
C PRO A 286 -7.62 -10.75 16.22
N LEU A 287 -7.89 -9.51 15.81
CA LEU A 287 -7.69 -8.36 16.70
C LEU A 287 -8.62 -8.45 17.91
N LEU A 288 -8.19 -7.90 19.05
CA LEU A 288 -8.98 -7.93 20.30
C LEU A 288 -10.33 -7.20 20.20
N SER A 289 -10.45 -6.30 19.24
CA SER A 289 -11.62 -5.50 18.97
C SER A 289 -11.60 -5.09 17.50
N PRO A 290 -12.76 -4.94 16.85
CA PRO A 290 -12.81 -4.47 15.46
C PRO A 290 -12.15 -3.10 15.30
N ILE A 291 -11.59 -2.86 14.12
CA ILE A 291 -11.01 -1.57 13.75
C ILE A 291 -12.16 -0.57 13.58
N GLU A 292 -12.11 0.51 14.35
CA GLU A 292 -13.00 1.66 14.22
C GLU A 292 -12.62 2.52 13.01
N ARG A 293 -11.33 2.83 12.85
CA ARG A 293 -10.81 3.57 11.69
C ARG A 293 -9.30 3.42 11.49
N ILE A 294 -8.88 3.64 10.26
CA ILE A 294 -7.48 3.73 9.84
C ILE A 294 -7.13 5.19 9.54
N PHE A 295 -5.90 5.59 9.88
CA PHE A 295 -5.40 6.94 9.63
C PHE A 295 -3.89 6.92 9.35
N TYR A 296 -3.40 7.95 8.66
CA TYR A 296 -1.96 8.11 8.46
C TYR A 296 -1.32 8.71 9.71
N ILE A 297 -0.08 8.30 9.97
CA ILE A 297 0.74 8.84 11.04
C ILE A 297 2.06 9.39 10.50
N SER A 298 2.53 10.48 11.12
CA SER A 298 3.88 10.99 10.90
C SER A 298 4.92 10.02 11.48
N PRO A 299 6.21 10.18 11.14
CA PRO A 299 7.28 9.44 11.80
C PRO A 299 7.29 9.58 13.33
N HIS A 300 6.65 10.62 13.87
CA HIS A 300 6.53 10.86 15.32
C HIS A 300 5.31 10.16 15.95
N GLY A 301 4.49 9.45 15.16
CA GLY A 301 3.27 8.78 15.63
C GLY A 301 2.04 9.69 15.76
N GLN A 302 2.14 10.94 15.29
CA GLN A 302 1.01 11.87 15.27
C GLN A 302 0.15 11.64 14.03
N GLU A 303 -1.17 11.69 14.19
CA GLU A 303 -2.09 11.57 13.06
C GLU A 303 -1.88 12.71 12.06
N ILE A 304 -1.83 12.36 10.78
CA ILE A 304 -1.74 13.26 9.65
C ILE A 304 -2.80 12.89 8.61
N CYS A 305 -3.16 13.84 7.76
CA CYS A 305 -4.12 13.61 6.68
C CYS A 305 -3.50 14.09 5.35
N PRO A 306 -2.73 13.22 4.67
CA PRO A 306 -2.07 13.57 3.43
C PRO A 306 -3.07 13.74 2.28
N ILE A 307 -2.66 14.51 1.28
CA ILE A 307 -3.42 14.75 0.07
C ILE A 307 -3.06 13.67 -0.95
N ALA A 308 -4.06 13.09 -1.61
CA ALA A 308 -3.82 12.15 -2.69
C ALA A 308 -3.17 12.84 -3.91
N SER A 309 -2.46 12.08 -4.74
CA SER A 309 -1.92 12.60 -5.99
C SER A 309 -3.03 13.18 -6.88
N THR A 310 -2.79 14.35 -7.46
CA THR A 310 -3.74 15.00 -8.40
C THR A 310 -4.08 14.08 -9.58
N ARG A 311 -3.11 13.28 -10.05
CA ARG A 311 -3.32 12.29 -11.12
C ARG A 311 -4.31 11.20 -10.69
N VAL A 312 -4.21 10.75 -9.43
CA VAL A 312 -5.13 9.77 -8.84
C VAL A 312 -6.53 10.36 -8.68
N ILE A 313 -6.65 11.57 -8.11
CA ILE A 313 -7.93 12.29 -7.96
C ILE A 313 -8.62 12.43 -9.32
N ASN A 314 -7.90 12.90 -10.34
CA ASN A 314 -8.45 13.06 -11.68
C ASN A 314 -8.86 11.73 -12.33
N SER A 315 -8.05 10.68 -12.16
CA SER A 315 -8.37 9.36 -12.71
C SER A 315 -9.63 8.80 -12.07
N ILE A 316 -9.77 8.92 -10.75
CA ILE A 316 -10.96 8.48 -10.02
C ILE A 316 -12.17 9.30 -10.46
N SER A 317 -12.09 10.64 -10.48
CA SER A 317 -13.23 11.49 -10.85
C SER A 317 -13.76 11.16 -12.25
N ASN A 318 -12.88 10.98 -13.23
CA ASN A 318 -13.24 10.77 -14.63
C ASN A 318 -13.56 9.30 -15.00
N ALA A 319 -13.29 8.34 -14.11
CA ALA A 319 -13.56 6.94 -14.37
C ALA A 319 -15.07 6.63 -14.43
N LYS A 320 -15.46 5.78 -15.39
CA LYS A 320 -16.83 5.25 -15.46
C LYS A 320 -17.07 4.13 -14.45
N THR A 321 -16.05 3.32 -14.20
CA THR A 321 -16.13 2.21 -13.25
C THR A 321 -15.00 2.31 -12.24
N LEU A 322 -15.36 2.31 -10.96
CA LEU A 322 -14.46 2.12 -9.84
C LEU A 322 -14.63 0.70 -9.30
N VAL A 323 -13.53 0.00 -9.06
CA VAL A 323 -13.53 -1.33 -8.44
C VAL A 323 -12.73 -1.28 -7.14
N TYR A 324 -13.39 -1.55 -6.01
CA TYR A 324 -12.72 -1.90 -4.76
C TYR A 324 -12.41 -3.39 -4.82
N SER A 325 -11.17 -3.72 -5.19
CA SER A 325 -10.77 -5.11 -5.46
C SER A 325 -10.57 -5.92 -4.17
N ILE A 326 -10.46 -7.24 -4.33
CA ILE A 326 -10.15 -8.17 -3.26
C ILE A 326 -8.76 -7.91 -2.64
N GLY A 327 -8.66 -8.15 -1.34
CA GLY A 327 -7.47 -7.92 -0.54
C GLY A 327 -7.82 -7.36 0.83
N SER A 328 -6.82 -7.00 1.62
CA SER A 328 -7.04 -6.46 2.97
C SER A 328 -7.83 -5.16 2.92
N LEU A 329 -9.03 -5.15 3.50
CA LEU A 329 -9.90 -3.97 3.50
C LEU A 329 -9.20 -2.80 4.22
N MET A 330 -8.72 -3.03 5.44
CA MET A 330 -8.23 -1.98 6.33
C MET A 330 -6.81 -1.55 5.97
N THR A 331 -5.97 -2.46 5.50
CA THR A 331 -4.56 -2.14 5.19
C THR A 331 -4.21 -1.96 3.71
N SER A 332 -5.14 -2.22 2.78
CA SER A 332 -4.92 -1.96 1.34
C SER A 332 -5.89 -0.96 0.73
N ILE A 333 -7.19 -1.12 0.96
CA ILE A 333 -8.21 -0.28 0.32
C ILE A 333 -8.40 1.02 1.12
N VAL A 334 -8.72 0.91 2.42
CA VAL A 334 -8.99 2.06 3.29
C VAL A 334 -7.86 3.11 3.31
N PRO A 335 -6.56 2.77 3.30
CA PRO A 335 -5.49 3.78 3.26
C PRO A 335 -5.56 4.68 2.03
N ILE A 336 -6.12 4.21 0.91
CA ILE A 336 -6.38 5.07 -0.25
C ILE A 336 -7.57 5.99 0.03
N LEU A 337 -8.65 5.47 0.62
CA LEU A 337 -9.91 6.17 0.81
C LEU A 337 -9.84 7.35 1.79
N VAL A 338 -8.99 7.25 2.80
CA VAL A 338 -8.86 8.27 3.87
C VAL A 338 -8.02 9.49 3.47
N LEU A 339 -7.42 9.49 2.28
CA LEU A 339 -6.62 10.62 1.76
C LEU A 339 -7.50 11.79 1.37
N LYS A 340 -7.04 13.03 1.59
CA LYS A 340 -7.78 14.23 1.17
C LYS A 340 -8.01 14.22 -0.34
N GLY A 341 -9.24 14.56 -0.75
CA GLY A 341 -9.67 14.61 -2.14
C GLY A 341 -10.25 13.30 -2.70
N ILE A 342 -9.95 12.14 -2.10
CA ILE A 342 -10.42 10.84 -2.61
C ILE A 342 -11.93 10.66 -2.41
N GLY A 343 -12.45 10.96 -1.22
CA GLY A 343 -13.89 10.90 -0.94
C GLY A 343 -14.68 11.76 -1.93
N LYS A 344 -14.17 12.96 -2.23
CA LYS A 344 -14.72 13.84 -3.27
C LYS A 344 -14.66 13.19 -4.63
N ALA A 345 -13.51 12.66 -5.06
CA ALA A 345 -13.34 12.06 -6.39
C ALA A 345 -14.26 10.83 -6.61
N ILE A 346 -14.46 10.02 -5.56
CA ILE A 346 -15.38 8.90 -5.58
C ILE A 346 -16.81 9.40 -5.71
N ALA A 347 -17.21 10.35 -4.87
CA ALA A 347 -18.55 10.95 -4.91
C ALA A 347 -18.77 11.89 -6.12
N HIS A 348 -17.69 12.27 -6.82
CA HIS A 348 -17.67 13.34 -7.82
C HIS A 348 -18.69 13.08 -8.91
N ASP A 349 -19.54 14.08 -9.11
CA ASP A 349 -20.72 14.15 -9.95
C ASP A 349 -21.74 13.05 -9.70
N PHE A 350 -22.97 13.50 -9.43
CA PHE A 350 -24.22 12.74 -9.48
C PHE A 350 -24.52 12.20 -10.89
N SER A 351 -23.50 11.72 -11.62
CA SER A 351 -23.63 10.97 -12.85
C SER A 351 -24.25 9.61 -12.52
N PRO A 352 -25.52 9.37 -12.89
CA PRO A 352 -26.22 8.12 -12.57
C PRO A 352 -25.51 6.88 -13.15
N GLY A 353 -24.61 7.08 -14.13
CA GLY A 353 -23.91 6.00 -14.82
C GLY A 353 -22.59 5.53 -14.18
N LYS A 354 -22.02 6.22 -13.19
CA LYS A 354 -20.72 5.79 -12.63
C LYS A 354 -20.89 4.58 -11.70
N LYS A 355 -20.25 3.45 -12.04
CA LYS A 355 -20.32 2.21 -11.26
C LYS A 355 -19.21 2.18 -10.22
N ARG A 356 -19.53 1.75 -9.00
CA ARG A 356 -18.62 1.68 -7.85
C ARG A 356 -18.81 0.32 -7.20
N ILE A 357 -17.98 -0.63 -7.62
CA ILE A 357 -18.19 -2.05 -7.41
C ILE A 357 -17.25 -2.51 -6.31
N LEU A 358 -17.79 -3.05 -5.22
CA LEU A 358 -17.01 -3.72 -4.20
C LEU A 358 -16.97 -5.23 -4.49
N LEU A 359 -15.77 -5.79 -4.61
CA LEU A 359 -15.57 -7.24 -4.59
C LEU A 359 -15.33 -7.68 -3.15
N LEU A 360 -16.29 -8.40 -2.56
CA LEU A 360 -16.17 -8.90 -1.19
C LEU A 360 -15.07 -9.97 -1.11
N ASN A 361 -14.32 -10.02 -0.01
CA ASN A 361 -13.35 -11.09 0.20
C ASN A 361 -14.06 -12.44 0.37
N GLY A 362 -13.37 -13.53 0.02
CA GLY A 362 -13.95 -14.88 0.12
C GLY A 362 -13.99 -15.43 1.55
N CYS A 363 -13.10 -14.94 2.42
CA CYS A 363 -13.02 -15.29 3.83
C CYS A 363 -12.63 -14.08 4.68
N GLU A 364 -12.84 -14.21 6.00
CA GLU A 364 -12.37 -13.25 6.99
C GLU A 364 -10.85 -13.33 7.14
N ASP A 365 -10.24 -12.21 7.53
CA ASP A 365 -8.86 -12.16 7.99
C ASP A 365 -8.78 -11.54 9.40
N ARG A 366 -7.57 -11.38 9.93
CA ARG A 366 -7.32 -10.75 11.24
C ARG A 366 -8.00 -9.38 11.38
N GLU A 367 -8.02 -8.58 10.32
CA GLU A 367 -8.51 -7.20 10.31
C GLU A 367 -10.04 -7.14 10.29
N THR A 368 -10.68 -8.15 9.69
CA THR A 368 -12.12 -8.15 9.39
C THR A 368 -12.90 -9.29 10.05
N TYR A 369 -12.31 -10.00 11.01
CA TYR A 369 -12.97 -11.07 11.74
C TYR A 369 -14.29 -10.60 12.36
N GLY A 370 -15.37 -11.32 12.06
CA GLY A 370 -16.73 -10.98 12.51
C GLY A 370 -17.40 -9.81 11.79
N LEU A 371 -16.79 -9.23 10.75
CA LEU A 371 -17.44 -8.21 9.92
C LEU A 371 -18.34 -8.82 8.87
N THR A 372 -19.53 -8.25 8.69
CA THR A 372 -20.47 -8.60 7.62
C THR A 372 -20.21 -7.79 6.35
N ALA A 373 -20.84 -8.16 5.24
CA ALA A 373 -20.76 -7.37 4.01
C ALA A 373 -21.28 -5.93 4.16
N ILE A 374 -22.24 -5.69 5.08
CA ILE A 374 -22.70 -4.34 5.41
C ILE A 374 -21.57 -3.54 6.05
N ASP A 375 -20.82 -4.15 6.96
CA ASP A 375 -19.71 -3.49 7.65
C ASP A 375 -18.57 -3.14 6.70
N TYR A 376 -18.30 -3.97 5.69
CA TYR A 376 -17.34 -3.65 4.61
C TYR A 376 -17.75 -2.39 3.86
N VAL A 377 -19.01 -2.32 3.42
CA VAL A 377 -19.56 -1.17 2.72
C VAL A 377 -19.55 0.07 3.61
N GLU A 378 -19.97 -0.06 4.87
CA GLU A 378 -19.99 1.04 5.81
C GLU A 378 -18.57 1.58 6.08
N THR A 379 -17.58 0.69 6.19
CA THR A 379 -16.17 1.07 6.34
C THR A 379 -15.67 1.92 5.17
N ILE A 380 -16.00 1.54 3.92
CA ILE A 380 -15.66 2.32 2.73
C ILE A 380 -16.31 3.70 2.76
N ILE A 381 -17.60 3.76 3.11
CA ILE A 381 -18.36 5.01 3.17
C ILE A 381 -17.80 5.93 4.26
N LYS A 382 -17.61 5.42 5.48
CA LYS A 382 -17.05 6.19 6.60
C LYS A 382 -15.65 6.72 6.27
N SER A 383 -14.82 5.92 5.61
CA SER A 383 -13.47 6.32 5.17
C SER A 383 -13.51 7.44 4.12
N ALA A 384 -14.43 7.33 3.15
CA ALA A 384 -14.62 8.36 2.14
C ALA A 384 -15.23 9.65 2.73
N GLN A 385 -16.15 9.54 3.69
CA GLN A 385 -16.71 10.67 4.43
C GLN A 385 -15.63 11.39 5.27
N TYR A 386 -14.77 10.63 5.95
CA TYR A 386 -13.61 11.18 6.64
C TYR A 386 -12.72 12.02 5.70
N SER A 387 -12.46 11.52 4.48
CA SER A 387 -11.73 12.27 3.45
C SER A 387 -12.42 13.58 3.05
N LEU A 388 -13.76 13.59 2.96
CA LEU A 388 -14.55 14.79 2.66
C LEU A 388 -14.47 15.84 3.78
N GLU A 389 -14.67 15.40 5.03
CA GLU A 389 -14.60 16.26 6.22
C GLU A 389 -13.23 16.93 6.34
N LYS A 390 -12.15 16.16 6.17
CA LYS A 390 -10.77 16.69 6.21
C LYS A 390 -10.41 17.56 5.01
N SER A 391 -11.26 17.60 3.99
CA SER A 391 -11.15 18.51 2.84
C SER A 391 -11.99 19.80 3.02
N HIS A 392 -12.61 20.01 4.19
CA HIS A 392 -13.48 21.15 4.52
C HIS A 392 -14.63 21.37 3.52
N GLN A 393 -15.21 20.27 3.02
CA GLN A 393 -16.33 20.33 2.09
C GLN A 393 -17.57 19.73 2.74
N GLU A 394 -18.59 20.56 2.95
CA GLU A 394 -19.90 20.10 3.43
C GLU A 394 -20.72 19.56 2.25
N TYR A 395 -21.08 18.28 2.32
CA TYR A 395 -22.01 17.66 1.40
C TYR A 395 -23.28 17.28 2.14
N LYS A 396 -24.39 17.95 1.80
CA LYS A 396 -25.72 17.57 2.30
C LYS A 396 -26.27 16.40 1.47
N HIS A 397 -26.90 15.44 2.15
CA HIS A 397 -27.63 14.32 1.53
C HIS A 397 -26.79 13.26 0.78
N LEU A 398 -25.61 12.90 1.29
CA LEU A 398 -24.86 11.74 0.79
C LEU A 398 -25.61 10.43 1.07
N LYS A 399 -25.80 9.62 0.04
CA LYS A 399 -26.35 8.26 0.10
C LYS A 399 -25.23 7.24 -0.03
N TRP A 400 -25.49 6.01 0.43
CA TRP A 400 -24.53 4.90 0.32
C TRP A 400 -24.13 4.63 -1.14
N CYS A 401 -25.11 4.73 -2.06
CA CYS A 401 -24.90 4.57 -3.50
C CYS A 401 -23.97 5.62 -4.15
N ASN A 402 -23.65 6.73 -3.47
CA ASN A 402 -22.64 7.67 -3.95
C ASN A 402 -21.21 7.10 -3.85
N PHE A 403 -21.00 6.09 -3.02
CA PHE A 403 -19.69 5.49 -2.77
C PHE A 403 -19.61 4.03 -3.22
N VAL A 404 -20.69 3.25 -3.05
CA VAL A 404 -20.76 1.85 -3.50
C VAL A 404 -22.11 1.63 -4.16
N THR A 405 -22.11 1.29 -5.45
CA THR A 405 -23.35 1.01 -6.19
C THR A 405 -23.64 -0.49 -6.28
N HIS A 406 -22.61 -1.33 -6.30
CA HIS A 406 -22.75 -2.78 -6.40
C HIS A 406 -21.82 -3.49 -5.40
N LEU A 407 -22.31 -4.58 -4.81
CA LEU A 407 -21.55 -5.54 -4.04
C LEU A 407 -21.53 -6.86 -4.80
N PHE A 408 -20.35 -7.33 -5.15
CA PHE A 408 -20.16 -8.67 -5.71
C PHE A 408 -19.64 -9.57 -4.59
N PHE A 409 -20.23 -10.74 -4.43
CA PHE A 409 -19.83 -11.71 -3.41
C PHE A 409 -19.83 -13.12 -3.99
N MET A 410 -18.98 -14.00 -3.46
CA MET A 410 -18.88 -15.38 -3.92
C MET A 410 -20.12 -16.18 -3.50
N LYS A 411 -20.53 -17.13 -4.34
CA LYS A 411 -21.51 -18.17 -4.01
C LYS A 411 -21.08 -18.92 -2.75
N ASP A 412 -22.05 -19.27 -1.90
CA ASP A 412 -21.81 -19.85 -0.57
C ASP A 412 -20.81 -19.00 0.24
N PRO A 413 -21.15 -17.73 0.52
CA PRO A 413 -20.22 -16.78 1.11
C PRO A 413 -19.88 -17.17 2.56
N ARG A 414 -18.60 -17.07 2.93
CA ARG A 414 -18.16 -17.26 4.33
C ARG A 414 -18.37 -16.00 5.17
N ILE A 415 -18.48 -14.85 4.52
CA ILE A 415 -18.84 -13.56 5.12
C ILE A 415 -20.35 -13.36 4.95
N THR A 416 -21.05 -13.03 6.03
CA THR A 416 -22.51 -12.85 6.01
C THR A 416 -22.93 -11.71 5.06
N VAL A 417 -23.86 -12.01 4.14
CA VAL A 417 -24.42 -11.05 3.17
C VAL A 417 -25.93 -10.92 3.36
N ASP A 418 -26.36 -9.82 3.98
CA ASP A 418 -27.78 -9.43 4.03
C ASP A 418 -28.13 -8.56 2.81
N LYS A 419 -28.58 -9.24 1.74
CA LYS A 419 -28.94 -8.61 0.46
C LYS A 419 -30.07 -7.59 0.63
N GLU A 420 -31.09 -7.90 1.42
CA GLU A 420 -32.28 -7.05 1.58
C GLU A 420 -31.91 -5.70 2.21
N SER A 421 -31.09 -5.73 3.27
CA SER A 421 -30.62 -4.51 3.94
C SER A 421 -29.72 -3.65 3.04
N LEU A 422 -28.87 -4.27 2.22
CA LEU A 422 -28.00 -3.56 1.26
C LEU A 422 -28.81 -2.95 0.11
N GLU A 423 -29.78 -3.68 -0.44
CA GLU A 423 -30.65 -3.21 -1.51
C GLU A 423 -31.56 -2.05 -1.06
N LYS A 424 -32.08 -2.09 0.18
CA LYS A 424 -32.79 -0.95 0.80
C LYS A 424 -31.92 0.31 0.88
N LYS A 425 -30.59 0.18 0.94
CA LYS A 425 -29.62 1.28 0.93
C LYS A 425 -29.19 1.68 -0.49
N GLY A 426 -29.76 1.06 -1.52
CA GLY A 426 -29.50 1.36 -2.93
C GLY A 426 -28.26 0.67 -3.50
N ILE A 427 -27.85 -0.47 -2.92
CA ILE A 427 -26.69 -1.25 -3.35
C ILE A 427 -27.18 -2.55 -3.98
N GLN A 428 -26.85 -2.77 -5.25
CA GLN A 428 -27.19 -4.00 -5.95
C GLN A 428 -26.22 -5.12 -5.57
N CYS A 429 -26.75 -6.25 -5.11
CA CYS A 429 -25.93 -7.38 -4.68
C CYS A 429 -25.94 -8.47 -5.76
N LEU A 430 -24.76 -8.82 -6.28
CA LEU A 430 -24.59 -9.83 -7.33
C LEU A 430 -23.73 -10.99 -6.84
N GLU A 431 -24.24 -12.20 -7.04
CA GLU A 431 -23.56 -13.44 -6.67
C GLU A 431 -22.68 -13.92 -7.81
N ILE A 432 -21.43 -14.27 -7.51
CA ILE A 432 -20.45 -14.75 -8.48
C ILE A 432 -19.99 -16.16 -8.09
N SER A 433 -19.75 -17.01 -9.09
CA SER A 433 -19.26 -18.37 -8.88
C SER A 433 -17.86 -18.37 -8.25
N ARG A 434 -17.52 -19.45 -7.54
CA ARG A 434 -16.16 -19.72 -7.09
C ARG A 434 -15.37 -20.41 -8.20
N ASP A 435 -14.07 -20.11 -8.31
CA ASP A 435 -13.16 -20.76 -9.27
C ASP A 435 -13.12 -22.28 -9.04
N LYS A 436 -13.02 -22.68 -7.77
CA LYS A 436 -13.06 -24.09 -7.35
C LYS A 436 -13.81 -24.23 -6.04
N GLU A 437 -14.50 -25.36 -5.86
CA GLU A 437 -15.15 -25.68 -4.58
C GLU A 437 -14.14 -25.64 -3.43
N GLY A 438 -14.53 -25.00 -2.33
CA GLY A 438 -13.68 -24.84 -1.14
C GLY A 438 -12.61 -23.75 -1.23
N LEU A 439 -12.35 -23.17 -2.41
CA LEU A 439 -11.38 -22.10 -2.59
C LEU A 439 -12.06 -20.72 -2.49
N ASP A 440 -11.46 -19.82 -1.72
CA ASP A 440 -11.93 -18.44 -1.53
C ASP A 440 -11.45 -17.53 -2.67
N ARG A 441 -11.80 -17.90 -3.91
CA ARG A 441 -11.47 -17.15 -5.13
C ARG A 441 -12.66 -17.08 -6.08
N TYR A 442 -12.84 -15.92 -6.69
CA TYR A 442 -13.84 -15.70 -7.73
C TYR A 442 -13.50 -16.51 -8.98
N ASP A 443 -14.52 -17.10 -9.59
CA ASP A 443 -14.43 -17.60 -10.96
C ASP A 443 -14.15 -16.40 -11.90
N PRO A 444 -13.01 -16.40 -12.62
CA PRO A 444 -12.59 -15.23 -13.39
C PRO A 444 -13.50 -14.95 -14.59
N ASP A 445 -14.09 -15.99 -15.19
CA ASP A 445 -14.93 -15.86 -16.38
C ASP A 445 -16.30 -15.28 -16.03
N HIS A 446 -16.97 -15.85 -15.01
CA HIS A 446 -18.23 -15.32 -14.49
C HIS A 446 -18.04 -13.90 -13.96
N LEU A 447 -16.96 -13.63 -13.20
CA LEU A 447 -16.66 -12.27 -12.72
C LEU A 447 -16.50 -11.28 -13.88
N ARG A 448 -15.79 -11.67 -14.96
CA ARG A 448 -15.60 -10.84 -16.15
C ARG A 448 -16.93 -10.53 -16.83
N GLU A 449 -17.78 -11.53 -17.03
CA GLU A 449 -19.09 -11.37 -17.65
C GLU A 449 -19.98 -10.42 -16.85
N THR A 450 -20.04 -10.60 -15.52
CA THR A 450 -20.85 -9.73 -14.65
C THR A 450 -20.29 -8.31 -14.61
N LEU A 451 -18.97 -8.13 -14.54
CA LEU A 451 -18.34 -6.80 -14.58
C LEU A 451 -18.65 -6.08 -15.91
N ASN A 452 -18.57 -6.77 -17.04
CA ASN A 452 -18.93 -6.21 -18.35
C ASN A 452 -20.41 -5.81 -18.42
N ALA A 453 -21.32 -6.68 -17.94
CA ALA A 453 -22.75 -6.38 -17.90
C ALA A 453 -23.07 -5.15 -17.06
N VAL A 454 -22.45 -5.03 -15.87
CA VAL A 454 -22.64 -3.88 -14.97
C VAL A 454 -22.01 -2.61 -15.55
N ALA A 455 -20.81 -2.70 -16.13
CA ALA A 455 -20.14 -1.56 -16.73
C ALA A 455 -20.86 -0.99 -17.97
N ALA A 456 -21.61 -1.83 -18.70
CA ALA A 456 -22.40 -1.43 -19.86
C ALA A 456 -23.78 -0.83 -19.50
N SER A 457 -24.30 -1.14 -18.31
CA SER A 457 -25.54 -0.56 -17.74
C SER A 457 -25.33 0.84 -17.18
#